data_AF-A0A016WRF7-F1
#
_entry.id   AF-A0A016WRF7-F1
#
_cell.length_a   1.000
_cell.length_b   1.000
_cell.length_c   1.000
_cell.angle_alpha   90.00
_cell.angle_beta   90.00
_cell.angle_gamma   90.00
#
_symmetry.space_group_name_H-M   'P 1'
#
loop_
_entity.id
_entity.type
_entity.pdbx_description
1 polymer ?
#
loop_
_entity_poly.entity_id
_entity_poly.type
_entity_poly.pdbx_seq_one_letter_code
_entity_poly.pdbx_strand_id
1 'polypeptide(L)'
;MVIFVPNIANSQVIFNSRVAETLAKAGHDVTMVMISALDGPETKFVKIAEKVRIYNVNASIGITRKNFLAQQEAFMFEDLPMWDYRMRATMSRMSSLFVGSCRKILENKEFLEWLAAEKFELAFSYVGNLCPVGLIHHAKIPAWIWLNSAALMDFVAHYMGVPRIPSYVPRELFYAVVE
;
A
#
# COMPACT_ATOMS: atom_id res chain seq x y z
N MET A 1 5.24 -0.76 -17.13
CA MET A 1 4.94 0.02 -15.91
C MET A 1 4.70 -0.93 -14.76
N VAL A 2 5.01 -0.54 -13.51
CA VAL A 2 4.79 -1.38 -12.33
C VAL A 2 3.83 -0.73 -11.34
N ILE A 3 2.88 -1.49 -10.81
CA ILE A 3 1.94 -1.03 -9.77
C ILE A 3 2.13 -1.90 -8.54
N PHE A 4 2.59 -1.30 -7.44
CA PHE A 4 2.76 -2.01 -6.18
C PHE A 4 1.45 -2.03 -5.40
N VAL A 5 0.89 -3.21 -5.19
CA VAL A 5 -0.43 -3.39 -4.61
C VAL A 5 -0.33 -4.10 -3.27
N PRO A 6 -0.72 -3.46 -2.16
CA PRO A 6 -0.82 -4.15 -0.87
C PRO A 6 -2.05 -5.06 -0.86
N ASN A 7 -1.85 -6.38 -0.84
CA ASN A 7 -2.91 -7.38 -0.81
C ASN A 7 -3.44 -7.61 0.62
N ILE A 8 -3.77 -6.51 1.31
CA ILE A 8 -4.28 -6.51 2.69
C ILE A 8 -5.80 -6.36 2.69
N ALA A 9 -6.35 -5.53 1.79
CA ALA A 9 -7.76 -5.23 1.69
C ALA A 9 -8.24 -5.29 0.24
N ASN A 10 -9.46 -5.81 0.03
CA ASN A 10 -10.07 -5.93 -1.29
C ASN A 10 -10.20 -4.57 -2.01
N SER A 11 -10.55 -3.51 -1.27
CA SER A 11 -10.69 -2.16 -1.83
C SER A 11 -9.40 -1.66 -2.48
N GLN A 12 -8.24 -1.97 -1.88
CA GLN A 12 -6.95 -1.59 -2.43
C GLN A 12 -6.62 -2.35 -3.71
N VAL A 13 -6.93 -3.65 -3.74
CA VAL A 13 -6.74 -4.47 -4.95
C VAL A 13 -7.64 -4.00 -6.09
N ILE A 14 -8.93 -3.71 -5.81
CA ILE A 14 -9.90 -3.22 -6.79
C ILE A 14 -9.50 -1.86 -7.36
N PHE A 15 -9.06 -0.94 -6.49
CA PHE A 15 -8.66 0.40 -6.94
C PHE A 15 -7.45 0.31 -7.89
N ASN A 16 -6.41 -0.43 -7.49
CA ASN A 16 -5.22 -0.61 -8.32
C ASN A 16 -5.52 -1.41 -9.59
N SER A 17 -6.41 -2.40 -9.54
CA SER A 17 -6.79 -3.16 -10.74
C SER A 17 -7.50 -2.28 -11.77
N ARG A 18 -8.39 -1.37 -11.35
CA ARG A 18 -9.04 -0.42 -12.27
C ARG A 18 -8.05 0.51 -12.95
N VAL A 19 -7.05 0.99 -12.21
CA VAL A 19 -5.96 1.80 -12.78
C VAL A 19 -5.15 0.97 -13.78
N ALA A 20 -4.77 -0.26 -13.41
CA ALA A 20 -4.02 -1.17 -14.25
C ALA A 20 -4.76 -1.51 -15.56
N GLU A 21 -6.06 -1.82 -15.48
CA GLU A 21 -6.90 -2.13 -16.62
C GLU A 21 -7.07 -0.94 -17.56
N THR A 22 -7.18 0.27 -17.01
CA THR A 22 -7.30 1.49 -17.81
C THR A 22 -6.01 1.74 -18.60
N LEU A 23 -4.86 1.60 -17.95
CA LEU A 23 -3.55 1.73 -18.59
C LEU A 23 -3.31 0.63 -19.63
N ALA A 24 -3.70 -0.61 -19.34
CA ALA A 24 -3.60 -1.72 -20.28
C ALA A 24 -4.51 -1.52 -21.51
N LYS A 25 -5.72 -0.98 -21.33
CA LYS A 25 -6.62 -0.62 -22.43
C LYS A 25 -6.05 0.49 -23.32
N ALA A 26 -5.28 1.41 -22.73
CA ALA A 26 -4.55 2.44 -23.47
C ALA A 26 -3.32 1.91 -24.23
N GLY A 27 -3.00 0.61 -24.12
CA GLY A 27 -1.90 -0.03 -24.84
C GLY A 27 -0.56 -0.08 -24.07
N HIS A 28 -0.55 0.26 -22.78
CA HIS A 28 0.65 0.14 -21.95
C HIS A 28 0.80 -1.28 -21.40
N ASP A 29 2.05 -1.75 -21.31
CA ASP A 29 2.37 -2.97 -20.59
C ASP A 29 2.44 -2.70 -19.08
N VAL A 30 1.56 -3.36 -18.32
CA VAL A 30 1.36 -3.10 -16.90
C VAL A 30 1.57 -4.39 -16.11
N THR A 31 2.45 -4.32 -15.13
CA THR A 31 2.70 -5.38 -14.15
C THR A 31 2.20 -4.94 -12.77
N MET A 32 1.26 -5.69 -12.20
CA MET A 32 0.83 -5.54 -10.82
C MET A 32 1.68 -6.44 -9.92
N VAL A 33 2.44 -5.82 -9.02
CA VAL A 33 3.18 -6.53 -7.97
C VAL A 33 2.29 -6.63 -6.75
N MET A 34 1.71 -7.81 -6.54
CA MET A 34 0.81 -8.13 -5.44
C MET A 34 1.64 -8.53 -4.22
N ILE A 35 1.65 -7.68 -3.20
CA ILE A 35 2.39 -7.90 -1.96
C ILE A 35 1.44 -8.47 -0.91
N SER A 36 1.59 -9.75 -0.60
CA SER A 36 0.78 -10.46 0.39
C SER A 36 1.46 -10.41 1.75
N ALA A 37 0.99 -9.51 2.62
CA ALA A 37 1.48 -9.34 3.99
C ALA A 37 0.80 -10.28 5.02
N LEU A 38 -0.28 -10.96 4.62
CA LEU A 38 -1.09 -11.82 5.48
C LEU A 38 -1.11 -13.25 4.93
N ASP A 39 -1.07 -14.24 5.82
CA ASP A 39 -1.24 -15.64 5.46
C ASP A 39 -2.71 -15.99 5.22
N GLY A 40 -2.97 -16.79 4.19
CA GLY A 40 -4.28 -17.33 3.89
C GLY A 40 -4.62 -17.26 2.39
N PRO A 41 -5.73 -17.88 1.99
CA PRO A 41 -6.13 -17.87 0.59
C PRO A 41 -6.39 -16.45 0.11
N GLU A 42 -5.94 -16.15 -1.10
CA GLU A 42 -6.27 -14.90 -1.76
C GLU A 42 -7.78 -14.78 -1.92
N THR A 43 -8.28 -13.57 -1.70
CA THR A 43 -9.67 -13.22 -1.91
C THR A 43 -9.96 -13.32 -3.41
N LYS A 44 -10.65 -14.40 -3.83
CA LYS A 44 -11.10 -14.66 -5.21
C LYS A 44 -12.06 -13.61 -5.80
N PHE A 45 -12.25 -12.48 -5.12
CA PHE A 45 -13.29 -11.49 -5.40
C PHE A 45 -12.88 -10.48 -6.47
N VAL A 46 -11.59 -10.35 -6.80
CA VAL A 46 -11.13 -9.38 -7.81
C VAL A 46 -10.67 -10.13 -9.05
N LYS A 47 -11.48 -10.03 -10.12
CA LYS A 47 -11.06 -10.45 -11.45
C LYS A 47 -10.20 -9.35 -12.04
N ILE A 48 -8.95 -9.67 -12.39
CA ILE A 48 -8.04 -8.77 -13.09
C ILE A 48 -8.03 -9.19 -14.55
N ALA A 49 -8.09 -8.23 -15.48
CA ALA A 49 -8.05 -8.52 -16.91
C ALA A 49 -6.76 -9.28 -17.31
N GLU A 50 -6.89 -10.26 -18.21
CA GLU A 50 -5.78 -11.13 -18.67
C GLU A 50 -4.59 -10.35 -19.26
N LYS A 51 -4.83 -9.14 -19.75
CA LYS A 51 -3.78 -8.27 -20.32
C LYS A 51 -2.83 -7.68 -19.29
N VAL A 52 -3.14 -7.77 -18.00
CA VAL A 52 -2.31 -7.24 -16.91
C VAL A 52 -1.46 -8.37 -16.34
N ARG A 53 -0.13 -8.20 -16.33
CA ARG A 53 0.79 -9.17 -15.74
C ARG A 53 0.70 -9.08 -14.21
N ILE A 54 0.60 -10.22 -13.54
CA ILE A 54 0.54 -10.28 -12.07
C ILE A 54 1.83 -10.95 -11.58
N TYR A 55 2.52 -10.28 -10.66
CA TYR A 55 3.68 -10.81 -9.96
C TYR A 55 3.39 -10.88 -8.46
N ASN A 56 3.38 -12.08 -7.89
CA ASN A 56 3.02 -12.28 -6.48
C ASN A 56 4.28 -12.32 -5.60
N VAL A 57 4.31 -11.49 -4.58
CA VAL A 57 5.36 -11.47 -3.55
C VAL A 57 4.75 -11.89 -2.22
N ASN A 58 5.18 -13.04 -1.70
CA ASN A 58 4.85 -13.43 -0.34
C ASN A 58 5.78 -12.67 0.62
N ALA A 59 5.19 -11.77 1.39
CA ALA A 59 5.87 -10.97 2.41
C ALA A 59 5.12 -11.06 3.74
N SER A 60 4.62 -12.26 4.04
CA SER A 60 3.88 -12.54 5.27
C SER A 60 4.80 -12.59 6.48
N ILE A 61 4.27 -12.12 7.61
CA ILE A 61 4.94 -12.13 8.92
C ILE A 61 4.31 -13.12 9.90
N GLY A 62 3.59 -14.13 9.40
CA GLY A 62 2.95 -15.16 10.24
C GLY A 62 1.58 -14.75 10.80
N ILE A 63 0.98 -13.67 10.29
CA ILE A 63 -0.35 -13.21 10.69
C ILE A 63 -1.37 -13.73 9.69
N THR A 64 -2.28 -14.58 10.16
CA THR A 64 -3.39 -15.07 9.33
C THR A 64 -4.42 -13.98 9.08
N ARG A 65 -4.90 -13.87 7.84
CA ARG A 65 -5.98 -12.95 7.42
C ARG A 65 -7.22 -13.06 8.30
N LYS A 66 -7.59 -14.27 8.74
CA LYS A 66 -8.73 -14.49 9.65
C LYS A 66 -8.57 -13.77 11.00
N ASN A 67 -7.38 -13.87 11.60
CA ASN A 67 -7.09 -13.22 12.88
C ASN A 67 -7.06 -11.69 12.74
N PHE A 68 -6.54 -11.21 11.62
CA PHE A 68 -6.53 -9.79 11.30
C PHE A 68 -7.95 -9.21 11.13
N LEU A 69 -8.83 -9.91 10.40
CA LEU A 69 -10.22 -9.50 10.20
C LEU A 69 -11.02 -9.53 11.51
N ALA A 70 -10.91 -10.60 12.29
CA ALA A 70 -11.61 -10.71 13.58
C ALA A 70 -11.24 -9.58 14.56
N GLN A 71 -9.99 -9.13 14.54
CA GLN A 71 -9.57 -7.98 15.35
C GLN A 71 -10.11 -6.65 14.82
N GLN A 72 -10.18 -6.47 13.50
CA GLN A 72 -10.81 -5.27 12.95
C GLN A 72 -12.30 -5.22 13.30
N GLU A 73 -13.02 -6.32 13.09
CA GLU A 73 -14.46 -6.42 13.39
C GLU A 73 -14.79 -6.04 14.83
N ALA A 74 -13.92 -6.36 15.80
CA ALA A 74 -14.13 -6.05 17.21
C ALA A 74 -14.22 -4.55 17.53
N PHE A 75 -13.67 -3.68 16.68
CA PHE A 75 -13.62 -2.23 16.94
C PHE A 75 -14.06 -1.38 15.75
N MET A 76 -14.38 -1.98 14.59
CA MET A 76 -14.68 -1.26 13.35
C MET A 76 -15.94 -0.37 13.45
N PHE A 77 -16.90 -0.76 14.29
CA PHE A 77 -18.15 -0.03 14.50
C PHE A 77 -18.18 0.75 15.83
N GLU A 78 -17.07 0.76 16.56
CA GLU A 78 -16.93 1.47 17.82
C GLU A 78 -16.40 2.88 17.55
N ASP A 79 -17.00 3.90 18.18
CA ASP A 79 -16.51 5.27 18.13
C ASP A 79 -15.39 5.45 19.16
N LEU A 80 -14.22 4.92 18.83
CA LEU A 80 -13.05 4.98 19.70
C LEU A 80 -12.17 6.18 19.35
N PRO A 81 -11.87 7.06 20.31
CA PRO A 81 -10.95 8.14 20.05
C PRO A 81 -9.53 7.62 19.81
N MET A 82 -8.73 8.38 19.08
CA MET A 82 -7.34 8.01 18.71
C MET A 82 -6.40 7.79 19.91
N TRP A 83 -6.75 8.31 21.09
CA TRP A 83 -6.00 8.09 22.33
C TRP A 83 -6.38 6.80 23.08
N ASP A 84 -7.46 6.11 22.68
CA ASP A 84 -7.82 4.81 23.23
C ASP A 84 -6.69 3.81 23.00
N TYR A 85 -6.32 3.07 24.03
CA TYR A 85 -5.23 2.11 23.96
C TYR A 85 -5.48 1.04 22.88
N ARG A 86 -6.74 0.67 22.62
CA ARG A 86 -7.15 -0.30 21.60
C ARG A 86 -6.90 0.25 20.20
N MET A 87 -7.21 1.52 19.97
CA MET A 87 -6.90 2.20 18.70
C MET A 87 -5.40 2.29 18.49
N ARG A 88 -4.64 2.71 19.52
CA ARG A 88 -3.17 2.75 19.46
C ARG A 88 -2.55 1.39 19.21
N ALA A 89 -3.05 0.33 19.86
CA ALA A 89 -2.58 -1.03 19.66
C ALA A 89 -2.86 -1.53 18.24
N THR A 90 -4.03 -1.20 17.68
CA THR A 90 -4.39 -1.51 16.29
C THR A 90 -3.49 -0.78 15.31
N MET A 91 -3.24 0.52 15.50
CA MET A 91 -2.30 1.30 14.67
C MET A 91 -0.87 0.75 14.75
N SER A 92 -0.40 0.41 15.96
CA SER A 92 0.92 -0.18 16.16
C SER A 92 1.06 -1.52 15.43
N ARG A 93 0.04 -2.37 15.47
CA ARG A 93 0.01 -3.64 14.71
C ARG A 93 -0.05 -3.43 13.21
N MET A 94 -0.80 -2.44 12.73
CA MET A 94 -0.81 -2.09 11.31
C MET A 94 0.57 -1.61 10.86
N SER A 95 1.22 -0.77 11.67
CA SER A 95 2.59 -0.31 11.40
C SER A 95 3.58 -1.49 11.40
N SER A 96 3.46 -2.43 12.34
CA SER A 96 4.34 -3.61 12.37
C SER A 96 4.10 -4.55 11.20
N LEU A 97 2.87 -4.66 10.70
CA LEU A 97 2.54 -5.37 9.47
C LEU A 97 3.28 -4.76 8.27
N PHE A 98 3.20 -3.44 8.07
CA PHE A 98 3.88 -2.77 6.96
C PHE A 98 5.40 -2.87 7.06
N VAL A 99 5.97 -2.59 8.24
CA VAL A 99 7.43 -2.65 8.45
C VAL A 99 7.96 -4.07 8.33
N GLY A 100 7.28 -5.03 8.96
CA GLY A 100 7.66 -6.44 8.92
C GLY A 100 7.54 -7.04 7.52
N SER A 101 6.46 -6.72 6.81
CA SER A 101 6.29 -7.13 5.42
C SER A 101 7.37 -6.51 4.53
N CYS A 102 7.69 -5.23 4.71
CA CYS A 102 8.78 -4.59 3.98
C CYS A 102 10.13 -5.28 4.22
N ARG A 103 10.44 -5.64 5.46
CA ARG A 103 11.66 -6.39 5.79
C ARG A 103 11.71 -7.72 5.03
N LYS A 104 10.61 -8.45 4.95
CA LYS A 104 10.53 -9.71 4.20
C LYS A 104 10.74 -9.53 2.70
N ILE A 105 10.24 -8.44 2.13
CA ILE A 105 10.51 -8.09 0.73
C ILE A 105 11.99 -7.83 0.50
N LEU A 106 12.64 -7.08 1.41
CA LEU A 106 14.06 -6.76 1.31
C LEU A 106 14.97 -7.97 1.50
N GLU A 107 14.52 -8.99 2.24
CA GLU A 107 15.21 -10.28 2.35
C GLU A 107 15.14 -11.10 1.04
N ASN A 108 14.14 -10.84 0.18
CA ASN A 108 13.94 -11.55 -1.08
C ASN A 108 14.81 -10.96 -2.20
N LYS A 109 16.05 -11.44 -2.30
CA LYS A 109 17.01 -11.01 -3.32
C LYS A 109 16.55 -11.27 -4.76
N GLU A 110 15.92 -12.42 -5.00
CA GLU A 110 15.42 -12.80 -6.32
C GLU A 110 14.40 -11.77 -6.83
N PHE A 111 13.49 -11.33 -5.96
CA PHE A 111 12.53 -10.29 -6.29
C PHE A 111 13.21 -8.94 -6.59
N LEU A 112 14.20 -8.54 -5.78
CA LEU A 112 14.92 -7.27 -6.00
C LEU A 112 15.70 -7.27 -7.32
N GLU A 113 16.36 -8.38 -7.64
CA GLU A 113 17.08 -8.57 -8.90
C GLU A 113 16.12 -8.56 -10.09
N TRP A 114 14.99 -9.28 -9.99
CA TRP A 114 13.93 -9.25 -11.00
C TRP A 114 13.39 -7.82 -11.22
N LEU A 115 13.10 -7.09 -10.14
CA LEU A 115 12.56 -5.74 -10.21
C LEU A 115 13.53 -4.77 -10.91
N ALA A 116 14.83 -4.89 -10.64
CA ALA A 116 15.86 -4.09 -11.31
C ALA A 116 16.08 -4.51 -12.77
N ALA A 117 15.94 -5.80 -13.09
CA ALA A 117 16.14 -6.33 -14.44
C ALA A 117 15.04 -5.93 -15.43
N GLU A 118 13.80 -5.82 -14.96
CA GLU A 118 12.63 -5.50 -15.80
C GLU A 118 12.64 -4.05 -16.33
N LYS A 119 13.46 -3.16 -15.74
CA LYS A 119 13.68 -1.77 -16.20
C LYS A 119 12.38 -0.98 -16.45
N PHE A 120 11.50 -0.98 -15.46
CA PHE A 120 10.26 -0.22 -15.55
C PHE A 120 10.52 1.30 -15.70
N GLU A 121 9.75 1.94 -16.57
CA GLU A 121 9.84 3.40 -16.82
C GLU A 121 8.98 4.22 -15.85
N LEU A 122 7.92 3.62 -15.31
CA LEU A 122 6.98 4.27 -14.41
C LEU A 122 6.51 3.29 -13.34
N ALA A 123 6.51 3.75 -12.09
CA ALA A 123 5.98 3.01 -10.95
C ALA A 123 4.78 3.71 -10.29
N PHE A 124 3.89 2.92 -9.70
CA PHE A 124 2.80 3.41 -8.88
C PHE A 124 2.91 2.85 -7.47
N SER A 125 2.78 3.72 -6.47
CA SER A 125 2.85 3.37 -5.05
C SER A 125 1.62 3.88 -4.33
N TYR A 126 1.02 3.05 -3.47
CA TYR A 126 -0.08 3.49 -2.61
C TYR A 126 0.41 4.39 -1.48
N VAL A 127 -0.27 5.52 -1.26
CA VAL A 127 0.12 6.56 -0.28
C VAL A 127 0.31 6.03 1.15
N GLY A 128 -0.44 4.99 1.54
CA GLY A 128 -0.36 4.41 2.88
C GLY A 128 0.77 3.40 3.07
N ASN A 129 1.59 3.13 2.05
CA ASN A 129 2.74 2.23 2.15
C ASN A 129 3.98 2.87 1.52
N LEU A 130 4.98 3.18 2.36
CA LEU A 130 6.23 3.80 1.91
C LEU A 130 7.27 2.79 1.41
N CYS A 131 7.13 1.50 1.71
CA CYS A 131 8.11 0.49 1.30
C CYS A 131 8.36 0.47 -0.23
N PRO A 132 7.32 0.53 -1.10
CA PRO A 132 7.52 0.61 -2.54
C PRO A 132 8.34 1.82 -3.00
N VAL A 133 8.33 2.95 -2.28
CA VAL A 133 9.17 4.11 -2.64
C VAL A 133 10.65 3.75 -2.55
N GLY A 134 11.05 2.97 -1.54
CA GLY A 134 12.40 2.42 -1.43
C GLY A 134 12.75 1.43 -2.55
N LEU A 135 11.79 0.57 -2.94
CA LEU A 135 11.97 -0.38 -4.05
C LEU A 135 12.14 0.33 -5.39
N ILE A 136 11.35 1.38 -5.64
CA ILE A 136 11.43 2.23 -6.83
C ILE A 136 12.81 2.87 -6.94
N HIS A 137 13.31 3.41 -5.83
CA HIS A 137 14.65 3.99 -5.77
C HIS A 137 15.74 2.93 -6.01
N HIS A 138 15.62 1.75 -5.41
CA HIS A 138 16.56 0.64 -5.60
C HIS A 138 16.63 0.18 -7.07
N ALA A 139 15.47 0.03 -7.72
CA ALA A 139 15.36 -0.37 -9.11
C ALA A 139 15.66 0.76 -10.11
N LYS A 140 15.96 1.97 -9.62
CA LYS A 140 16.28 3.16 -10.43
C LYS A 140 15.18 3.50 -11.45
N ILE A 141 13.92 3.35 -11.06
CA ILE A 141 12.79 3.70 -11.90
C ILE A 141 12.72 5.24 -11.97
N PRO A 142 12.71 5.85 -13.18
CA PRO A 142 12.95 7.29 -13.33
C PRO A 142 11.77 8.16 -12.87
N ALA A 143 10.55 7.64 -12.95
CA ALA A 143 9.33 8.36 -12.56
C ALA A 143 8.39 7.46 -11.76
N TRP A 144 7.63 8.07 -10.86
CA TRP A 144 6.63 7.34 -10.10
C TRP A 144 5.48 8.24 -9.64
N ILE A 145 4.32 7.62 -9.40
CA ILE A 145 3.08 8.28 -9.04
C ILE A 145 2.56 7.72 -7.71
N TRP A 146 2.17 8.61 -6.81
CA TRP A 146 1.40 8.25 -5.62
C TRP A 146 -0.07 8.06 -5.96
N LEU A 147 -0.57 6.86 -5.69
CA LEU A 147 -1.97 6.53 -5.77
C LEU A 147 -2.60 6.68 -4.38
N ASN A 148 -3.58 7.58 -4.28
CA ASN A 148 -4.38 7.78 -3.07
C ASN A 148 -5.85 7.45 -3.37
N SER A 149 -6.42 6.51 -2.62
CA SER A 149 -7.85 6.16 -2.66
C SER A 149 -8.64 6.73 -1.48
N ALA A 150 -7.96 7.44 -0.57
CA ALA A 150 -8.54 8.12 0.58
C ALA A 150 -8.60 9.64 0.36
N ALA A 151 -9.08 10.37 1.36
CA ALA A 151 -8.96 11.83 1.39
C ALA A 151 -7.49 12.27 1.26
N LEU A 152 -7.27 13.50 0.80
CA LEU A 152 -5.93 14.06 0.71
C LEU A 152 -5.31 14.14 2.12
N MET A 153 -4.30 13.33 2.38
CA MET A 153 -3.63 13.30 3.68
C MET A 153 -2.84 14.58 3.91
N ASP A 154 -2.80 15.04 5.16
CA ASP A 154 -2.19 16.32 5.52
C ASP A 154 -0.75 16.47 5.04
N PHE A 155 0.10 15.48 5.27
CA PHE A 155 1.49 15.56 4.84
C PHE A 155 1.62 15.67 3.32
N VAL A 156 0.75 14.99 2.57
CA VAL A 156 0.71 15.06 1.10
C VAL A 156 0.28 16.45 0.64
N ALA A 157 -0.77 17.01 1.25
CA ALA A 157 -1.22 18.37 0.98
C ALA A 157 -0.10 19.40 1.20
N HIS A 158 0.69 19.23 2.26
CA HIS A 158 1.84 20.09 2.55
C HIS A 158 2.90 20.04 1.45
N TYR A 159 3.35 18.84 1.06
CA TYR A 159 4.37 18.69 0.00
C TYR A 159 3.86 19.13 -1.37
N MET A 160 2.55 19.07 -1.61
CA MET A 160 1.94 19.53 -2.86
C MET A 160 1.59 21.03 -2.87
N GLY A 161 1.80 21.76 -1.77
CA GLY A 161 1.44 23.18 -1.68
C GLY A 161 -0.07 23.44 -1.68
N VAL A 162 -0.89 22.43 -1.34
CA VAL A 162 -2.35 22.60 -1.22
C VAL A 162 -2.64 23.39 0.07
N PRO A 163 -3.38 24.51 -0.01
CA PRO A 163 -3.70 25.31 1.17
C PRO A 163 -4.58 24.50 2.12
N ARG A 164 -4.07 24.25 3.33
CA ARG A 164 -4.84 23.68 4.44
C ARG A 164 -5.35 24.83 5.28
N ILE A 165 -6.67 24.93 5.44
CA ILE A 165 -7.27 25.95 6.30
C ILE A 165 -7.30 25.39 7.73
N PRO A 166 -6.51 25.93 8.68
CA PRO A 166 -6.38 25.35 10.03
C PRO A 166 -7.69 25.34 10.82
N SER A 167 -8.70 26.12 10.41
CA SER A 167 -10.02 26.16 11.02
C SER A 167 -10.90 24.95 10.68
N TYR A 168 -10.62 24.24 9.57
CA TYR A 168 -11.40 23.08 9.11
C TYR A 168 -10.64 21.76 9.23
N VAL A 169 -9.30 21.83 9.28
CA VAL A 169 -8.44 20.66 9.44
C VAL A 169 -7.70 20.82 10.77
N PRO A 170 -8.24 20.28 11.88
CA PRO A 170 -7.49 20.24 13.13
C PRO A 170 -6.16 19.54 12.87
N ARG A 171 -5.05 20.00 13.46
CA ARG A 171 -3.73 19.38 13.27
C ARG A 171 -3.81 17.87 13.56
N GLU A 172 -3.79 17.05 12.52
CA GLU A 172 -3.77 15.60 12.69
C GLU A 172 -2.35 15.13 13.06
N LEU A 173 -2.31 14.10 13.90
CA LEU A 173 -1.17 13.61 14.67
C LEU A 173 0.08 13.19 13.85
N PHE A 174 0.02 13.17 12.51
CA PHE A 174 1.16 12.79 11.67
C PHE A 174 2.31 13.81 11.64
N TYR A 175 2.10 15.00 12.23
CA TYR A 175 3.18 15.97 12.48
C TYR A 175 3.93 15.75 13.81
N ALA A 176 3.50 14.83 14.68
CA ALA A 176 4.03 14.71 16.04
C ALA A 176 5.40 14.00 16.18
N VAL A 177 6.16 13.76 15.09
CA VAL A 177 7.47 13.08 15.15
C VAL A 177 8.57 13.86 14.42
N VAL A 178 8.37 15.16 14.15
CA VAL A 178 9.44 16.03 13.65
C VAL A 178 9.52 17.28 14.52
N GLU A 179 9.81 17.07 15.80
CA GLU A 179 10.54 18.00 16.67
C GLU A 179 11.55 17.19 17.49
#